data_AF-A0A2D4KUZ6-F1
#
_entry.id   AF-A0A2D4KUZ6-F1
#
_cell.length_a   1.000
_cell.length_b   1.000
_cell.length_c   1.000
_cell.angle_alpha   90.00
_cell.angle_beta   90.00
_cell.angle_gamma   90.00
#
_symmetry.space_group_name_H-M   'P 1'
#
loop_
_entity.id
_entity.type
_entity.pdbx_description
1 polymer ?
#
loop_
_entity_poly.entity_id
_entity_poly.type
_entity_poly.pdbx_seq_one_letter_code
_entity_poly.pdbx_strand_id
1 'polypeptide(L)'
;VQQIQLLGRDMKGPAHDKLWNQLEAEIHLHRHKTVIRACRGRNDLKRPMQAPPGHNPDSLKKSQGVGPIRKVLLVKEDHEGLGISITGGKEHGVPILVSEIHPGQPADRCGGLHV
;
A
#
# COMPACT_ATOMS: atom_id res chain seq x y z
N VAL A 1 16.83 -10.83 7.55
CA VAL A 1 16.43 -12.24 7.28
C VAL A 1 17.57 -13.21 7.61
N GLN A 2 18.78 -13.05 7.05
CA GLN A 2 19.91 -13.96 7.34
C GLN A 2 20.30 -14.05 8.83
N GLN A 3 20.21 -12.95 9.60
CA GLN A 3 20.53 -12.97 11.05
C GLN A 3 19.49 -13.70 11.91
N ILE A 4 18.23 -13.79 11.47
CA ILE A 4 17.15 -14.44 12.21
C ILE A 4 17.20 -15.95 12.02
N GLN A 5 17.58 -16.42 10.82
CA GLN A 5 17.82 -17.83 10.56
C GLN A 5 18.96 -18.40 11.42
N LEU A 6 19.91 -17.56 11.83
CA LEU A 6 20.98 -17.94 12.76
C LEU A 6 20.48 -18.15 14.19
N LEU A 7 19.47 -17.40 14.65
CA LEU A 7 18.86 -17.53 15.98
C LEU A 7 17.94 -18.76 16.09
N GLY A 8 17.32 -19.17 14.99
CA GLY A 8 16.44 -20.35 14.95
C GLY A 8 17.15 -21.69 14.74
N ARG A 9 18.46 -21.68 14.44
CA ARG A 9 19.22 -22.85 13.97
C ARG A 9 19.15 -24.07 14.89
N ASP A 10 19.12 -23.87 16.20
CA ASP A 10 19.08 -24.95 17.20
C ASP A 10 17.69 -25.14 17.84
N MET A 11 16.74 -24.26 17.53
CA MET A 11 15.36 -24.41 17.98
C MET A 11 14.59 -25.32 17.03
N LYS A 12 13.95 -26.35 17.58
CA LYS A 12 13.16 -27.32 16.82
C LYS A 12 11.76 -27.46 17.40
N GLY A 13 10.82 -27.87 16.55
CA GLY A 13 9.46 -28.19 16.95
C GLY A 13 8.65 -26.94 17.38
N PRO A 14 7.67 -27.09 18.29
CA PRO A 14 6.67 -26.05 18.56
C PRO A 14 7.22 -24.68 19.00
N ALA A 15 8.39 -24.67 19.65
CA ALA A 15 9.05 -23.44 20.08
C ALA A 15 9.60 -22.62 18.90
N HIS A 16 10.13 -23.31 17.88
CA HIS A 16 10.57 -22.68 16.64
C HIS A 16 9.39 -22.05 15.90
N ASP A 17 8.30 -22.81 15.72
CA ASP A 17 7.12 -22.34 14.99
C ASP A 17 6.48 -21.13 15.67
N LYS A 18 6.41 -21.14 17.00
CA LYS A 18 5.90 -20.01 17.77
C LYS A 18 6.75 -18.75 17.56
N LEU A 19 8.08 -18.85 17.61
CA LEU A 19 8.96 -17.71 17.35
C LEU A 19 8.81 -17.23 15.90
N TRP A 20 8.78 -18.16 14.94
CA TRP A 20 8.70 -17.83 13.52
C TRP A 20 7.40 -17.10 13.18
N ASN A 21 6.27 -17.61 13.67
CA ASN A 21 4.97 -16.95 13.54
C ASN A 21 4.97 -15.55 14.17
N GLN A 22 5.60 -15.38 15.34
CA GLN A 22 5.71 -14.08 15.99
C GLN A 22 6.54 -13.08 15.16
N LEU A 23 7.65 -13.53 14.59
CA LEU A 23 8.51 -12.70 13.74
C LEU A 23 7.81 -12.31 12.43
N GLU A 24 7.13 -13.26 11.78
CA GLU A 24 6.33 -12.97 10.58
C GLU A 24 5.23 -11.95 10.88
N ALA A 25 4.53 -12.12 12.00
CA ALA A 25 3.51 -11.17 12.44
C ALA A 25 4.09 -9.76 12.68
N GLU A 26 5.27 -9.66 13.32
CA GLU A 26 5.94 -8.38 13.57
C GLU A 26 6.44 -7.71 12.27
N ILE A 27 6.98 -8.49 11.33
CA ILE A 27 7.35 -8.01 9.99
C ILE A 27 6.13 -7.46 9.26
N HIS A 28 5.02 -8.21 9.25
CA HIS A 28 3.78 -7.77 8.62
C HIS A 28 3.25 -6.49 9.26
N LEU A 29 3.24 -6.43 10.60
CA LEU A 29 2.82 -5.23 11.33
C LEU A 29 3.70 -4.02 11.00
N HIS A 30 5.01 -4.19 10.93
CA HIS A 30 5.94 -3.12 10.60
C HIS A 30 5.74 -2.63 9.16
N ARG A 31 5.61 -3.54 8.19
CA ARG A 31 5.32 -3.19 6.78
C ARG A 31 4.01 -2.40 6.67
N HIS A 32 2.96 -2.88 7.33
CA HIS A 32 1.67 -2.20 7.33
C HIS A 32 1.75 -0.79 7.94
N LYS A 33 2.44 -0.63 9.08
CA LYS A 33 2.66 0.68 9.71
C LYS A 33 3.45 1.64 8.82
N THR A 34 4.49 1.16 8.13
CA THR A 34 5.29 1.97 7.23
C THR A 34 4.45 2.51 6.07
N VAL A 35 3.60 1.67 5.47
CA VAL A 35 2.68 2.08 4.41
C VAL A 35 1.70 3.15 4.92
N ILE A 36 1.05 2.92 6.07
CA ILE A 36 0.14 3.92 6.66
C ILE A 36 0.86 5.26 6.91
N ARG A 37 2.08 5.20 7.45
CA ARG A 37 2.87 6.40 7.73
C ARG A 37 3.23 7.14 6.45
N ALA A 38 3.58 6.43 5.36
CA ALA A 38 3.85 7.04 4.07
C ALA A 38 2.61 7.73 3.49
N CYS A 39 1.45 7.06 3.55
CA CYS A 39 0.17 7.64 3.10
C CYS A 39 -0.24 8.89 3.91
N ARG A 40 0.00 8.90 5.23
CA ARG A 40 -0.33 10.04 6.11
C ARG A 40 0.73 11.15 6.12
N GLY A 41 1.99 10.80 5.86
CA GLY A 41 3.15 11.70 5.97
C GLY A 41 3.41 12.55 4.74
N ARG A 42 2.79 12.25 3.59
CA ARG A 42 2.80 13.09 2.39
C ARG A 42 1.85 14.29 2.55
N ASN A 43 2.12 15.15 3.52
CA ASN A 43 1.62 16.53 3.55
C ASN A 43 2.62 17.44 2.82
N ASP A 44 2.89 17.14 1.55
CA ASP A 44 3.74 18.00 0.73
C ASP A 44 2.91 19.24 0.37
N LEU A 45 3.21 20.39 0.99
CA LEU A 45 2.44 21.64 0.83
C LEU A 45 2.40 22.15 -0.63
N LYS A 46 3.23 21.61 -1.53
CA LYS A 46 3.33 22.04 -2.92
C LYS A 46 2.27 21.45 -3.85
N ARG A 47 1.60 20.35 -3.47
CA ARG A 47 0.44 19.79 -4.18
C ARG A 47 -0.46 19.08 -3.17
N PRO A 48 -1.53 19.73 -2.67
CA PRO A 48 -2.56 18.99 -1.95
C PRO A 48 -3.09 17.91 -2.91
N MET A 49 -2.82 16.64 -2.61
CA MET A 49 -3.37 15.53 -3.38
C MET A 49 -4.88 15.63 -3.26
N GLN A 50 -5.56 15.70 -4.41
CA GLN A 50 -7.01 15.83 -4.42
C GLN A 50 -7.57 14.55 -3.80
N ALA A 51 -8.33 14.69 -2.71
CA ALA A 51 -9.08 13.58 -2.20
C ALA A 51 -10.14 13.21 -3.26
N PRO A 52 -10.43 11.91 -3.44
CA PRO A 52 -11.49 11.50 -4.34
C PRO A 52 -12.82 12.20 -4.02
N PRO A 53 -13.62 12.58 -5.03
CA PRO A 53 -14.94 13.15 -4.78
C PRO A 53 -15.77 12.25 -3.84
N GLY A 54 -16.35 12.83 -2.80
CA GLY A 54 -17.12 12.09 -1.79
C GLY A 54 -16.29 11.41 -0.69
N HIS A 55 -14.97 11.59 -0.63
CA HIS A 55 -14.17 11.20 0.55
C HIS A 55 -14.38 12.17 1.71
N ASN A 56 -15.41 11.93 2.51
CA ASN A 56 -15.54 12.58 3.82
C ASN A 56 -14.79 11.74 4.88
N PRO A 57 -13.76 12.29 5.55
CA PRO A 57 -12.95 11.55 6.52
C PRO A 57 -13.76 10.94 7.68
N ASP A 58 -14.88 11.55 8.07
CA ASP A 58 -15.74 11.02 9.13
C ASP A 58 -16.57 9.81 8.68
N SER A 59 -16.95 9.77 7.41
CA SER A 59 -17.61 8.59 6.84
C SER A 59 -16.65 7.40 6.70
N LEU A 60 -15.39 7.67 6.37
CA LEU A 60 -14.35 6.63 6.22
C LEU A 60 -13.99 5.95 7.55
N LYS A 61 -14.11 6.64 8.69
CA LYS A 61 -13.92 6.02 10.01
C LYS A 61 -14.88 4.85 10.24
N LYS A 62 -16.11 4.93 9.69
CA LYS A 62 -17.12 3.86 9.82
C LYS A 62 -16.82 2.67 8.91
N SER A 63 -16.11 2.88 7.81
CA SER A 63 -15.76 1.85 6.83
C SER A 63 -14.28 1.43 6.88
N GLN A 64 -13.63 1.58 8.05
CA GLN A 64 -12.23 1.19 8.25
C GLN A 64 -11.26 1.85 7.24
N GLY A 65 -11.55 3.09 6.85
CA GLY A 65 -10.76 3.83 5.88
C GLY A 65 -11.01 3.46 4.41
N VAL A 66 -11.93 2.53 4.12
CA VAL A 66 -12.24 2.09 2.76
C VAL A 66 -13.41 2.88 2.20
N GLY A 67 -13.18 3.66 1.15
CA GLY A 67 -14.25 4.38 0.46
C GLY A 67 -15.09 3.50 -0.48
N PRO A 68 -16.06 4.10 -1.19
CA PRO A 68 -16.83 3.39 -2.21
C PRO A 68 -15.93 2.85 -3.33
N ILE A 69 -16.33 1.72 -3.91
CA ILE A 69 -15.64 1.12 -5.06
C ILE A 69 -15.72 2.07 -6.26
N ARG A 70 -14.57 2.38 -6.88
CA ARG A 70 -14.48 3.17 -8.11
C ARG A 70 -14.06 2.26 -9.26
N LYS A 71 -14.78 2.34 -10.38
CA LYS A 71 -14.36 1.73 -11.66
C LYS A 71 -13.70 2.83 -12.50
N VAL A 72 -12.47 2.59 -12.94
CA VAL A 72 -11.69 3.55 -13.73
C VAL A 72 -11.25 2.87 -15.02
N LEU A 73 -11.47 3.54 -16.15
CA LEU A 73 -10.96 3.11 -17.46
C LEU A 73 -9.70 3.92 -17.77
N LEU A 74 -8.60 3.24 -18.07
CA LEU A 74 -7.39 3.86 -18.60
C LEU A 74 -7.30 3.61 -20.10
N VAL A 75 -7.07 4.68 -20.86
CA VAL A 75 -6.81 4.62 -22.30
C VAL A 75 -5.34 4.99 -22.51
N LYS A 76 -4.59 4.10 -23.15
CA LYS A 76 -3.19 4.28 -23.48
C LYS A 76 -2.95 4.03 -24.96
N GLU A 77 -1.95 4.68 -25.51
CA GLU A 77 -1.36 4.33 -26.81
C GLU A 77 -0.50 3.05 -26.69
N ASP A 78 -0.20 2.40 -27.81
CA ASP A 78 0.58 1.15 -27.84
C ASP A 78 1.99 1.32 -27.27
N HIS A 79 2.60 2.49 -27.47
CA HIS A 79 3.98 2.80 -27.11
C HIS A 79 4.15 3.40 -25.71
N GLU A 80 3.06 3.70 -25.00
CA GLU A 80 3.13 4.24 -23.64
C GLU A 80 2.69 3.21 -22.57
N GLY A 81 3.19 3.41 -21.35
CA GLY A 81 2.76 2.68 -20.16
C GLY A 81 1.55 3.34 -19.51
N LEU A 82 1.00 2.72 -18.46
CA LEU A 82 -0.17 3.28 -17.75
C LEU A 82 0.16 4.52 -16.90
N GLY A 83 1.43 4.74 -16.54
CA GLY A 83 1.85 5.87 -15.69
C GLY A 83 1.41 5.78 -14.24
N ILE A 84 1.31 4.57 -13.69
CA ILE A 84 0.92 4.31 -12.31
C ILE A 84 1.99 3.44 -11.63
N SER A 85 2.35 3.79 -10.40
CA SER A 85 3.13 2.93 -9.53
C SER A 85 2.24 2.31 -8.46
N ILE A 86 2.41 1.01 -8.23
CA ILE A 86 1.64 0.23 -7.27
C ILE A 86 2.59 -0.31 -6.21
N THR A 87 2.17 -0.32 -4.96
CA THR A 87 2.89 -0.94 -3.84
C THR A 87 1.92 -1.75 -3.02
N GLY A 88 2.39 -2.84 -2.42
CA GLY A 88 1.51 -3.76 -1.71
C GLY A 88 1.67 -5.18 -2.25
N GLY A 89 0.82 -6.08 -1.78
CA GLY A 89 0.79 -7.46 -2.25
C GLY A 89 0.51 -8.45 -1.12
N LYS A 90 -0.13 -9.57 -1.47
CA LYS A 90 -0.44 -10.64 -0.52
C LYS A 90 0.84 -11.24 0.05
N GLU A 91 1.86 -11.39 -0.78
CA GLU A 91 3.22 -11.82 -0.46
C GLU A 91 3.93 -10.89 0.54
N HIS A 92 3.48 -9.64 0.63
CA HIS A 92 4.03 -8.66 1.55
C HIS A 92 3.15 -8.43 2.78
N GLY A 93 1.92 -8.95 2.78
CA GLY A 93 0.91 -8.74 3.84
C GLY A 93 0.44 -7.28 3.95
N VAL A 94 0.49 -6.55 2.84
CA VAL A 94 0.09 -5.13 2.74
C VAL A 94 -0.93 -4.95 1.62
N PRO A 95 -1.93 -4.06 1.79
CA PRO A 95 -2.93 -3.82 0.76
C PRO A 95 -2.27 -3.30 -0.52
N ILE A 96 -2.86 -3.62 -1.66
CA ILE A 96 -2.44 -3.06 -2.97
C ILE A 96 -2.91 -1.61 -3.03
N LEU A 97 -1.96 -0.70 -3.18
CA LEU A 97 -2.17 0.75 -3.16
C LEU A 97 -1.51 1.41 -4.37
N VAL A 98 -2.09 2.51 -4.82
CA VAL A 98 -1.46 3.43 -5.77
C VAL A 98 -0.43 4.25 -5.00
N SER A 99 0.85 4.10 -5.33
CA SER A 99 1.93 4.82 -4.66
C SER A 99 2.36 6.08 -5.41
N GLU A 100 2.12 6.16 -6.72
CA GLU A 100 2.42 7.32 -7.54
C GLU A 100 1.58 7.34 -8.82
N ILE A 101 1.23 8.54 -9.26
CA ILE A 101 0.61 8.81 -10.57
C ILE A 101 1.57 9.73 -11.32
N HIS A 102 2.00 9.28 -12.50
CA HIS A 102 3.01 9.98 -13.30
C HIS A 102 2.35 11.10 -14.11
N PRO A 103 2.79 12.37 -13.99
CA PRO A 103 2.15 13.50 -14.66
C PRO A 103 2.08 13.33 -16.18
N GLY A 104 0.92 13.65 -16.77
CA GLY A 104 0.67 13.60 -18.22
C GLY A 104 0.51 12.20 -18.81
N GLN A 105 0.68 11.13 -18.03
CA GLN A 105 0.52 9.74 -18.46
C GLN A 105 -0.94 9.27 -18.31
N PRO A 106 -1.35 8.11 -18.87
CA PRO A 106 -2.75 7.67 -18.89
C PRO A 106 -3.47 7.72 -17.53
N ALA A 107 -2.81 7.33 -16.44
CA ALA A 107 -3.37 7.35 -15.09
C ALA A 107 -3.66 8.76 -14.56
N ASP A 108 -2.84 9.74 -14.92
CA ASP A 108 -3.06 11.15 -14.58
C ASP A 108 -4.19 11.74 -15.45
N ARG A 109 -4.11 11.51 -16.76
CA ARG A 109 -5.09 12.02 -17.74
C ARG A 109 -6.52 11.53 -17.49
N CYS A 110 -6.68 10.34 -16.90
CA CYS A 110 -8.00 9.78 -16.62
C CYS A 110 -8.73 10.48 -15.46
N GLY A 111 -8.01 11.16 -14.56
CA GLY A 111 -8.57 11.88 -13.39
C GLY A 111 -9.32 11.00 -12.36
N GLY A 112 -9.36 9.68 -12.54
CA GLY A 112 -10.10 8.75 -11.67
C GLY A 112 -9.27 8.12 -10.55
N LEU A 113 -7.94 8.25 -10.62
CA LEU A 113 -6.98 7.67 -9.69
C LEU A 113 -6.44 8.74 -8.73
N HIS A 114 -6.13 8.33 -7.51
CA HIS A 114 -5.70 9.21 -6.43
C HIS A 114 -4.66 8.46 -5.57
N VAL A 115 -3.73 9.21 -4.94
CA VAL A 115 -2.67 8.73 -4.04
C VAL A 115 -2.89 9.26 -2.64
#